data_AF-A0A524L053-F1
#
_entry.id   AF-A0A524L053-F1
#
_cell.length_a   1.000
_cell.length_b   1.000
_cell.length_c   1.000
_cell.angle_alpha   90.00
_cell.angle_beta   90.00
_cell.angle_gamma   90.00
#
_symmetry.space_group_name_H-M   'P 1'
#
loop_
_entity.id
_entity.type
_entity.pdbx_description
1 polymer ?
#
loop_
_entity_poly.entity_id
_entity_poly.type
_entity_poly.pdbx_seq_one_letter_code
_entity_poly.pdbx_strand_id
1 'polypeptide(L)' 'MKMKRIIVILTLISIFVLSFGFGASAEPFRVAFLMPSAINDFAWSQSMYEALLTIQKEMGKENFEFVYSENMFVVADAAA' A
#
# COMPACT_ATOMS: atom_id res chain seq x y z
N MET A 1 20.78 -0.15 46.00
CA MET A 1 19.39 -0.07 45.45
C MET A 1 19.27 0.79 44.19
N LYS A 2 19.96 1.95 44.11
CA LYS A 2 19.96 2.82 42.90
C LYS A 2 20.50 2.13 41.63
N MET A 3 21.65 1.46 41.73
CA MET A 3 22.25 0.72 40.59
C MET A 3 21.34 -0.38 40.02
N LYS A 4 20.67 -1.14 40.89
CA LYS A 4 19.73 -2.21 40.48
C LYS A 4 18.49 -1.65 39.77
N ARG A 5 17.98 -0.48 40.20
CA ARG A 5 16.89 0.22 39.51
C ARG A 5 17.29 0.72 38.13
N ILE A 6 18.51 1.25 37.98
CA ILE A 6 19.03 1.72 36.69
C ILE A 6 19.16 0.56 35.70
N ILE A 7 19.68 -0.59 36.15
CA ILE A 7 19.81 -1.79 35.32
C ILE A 7 18.43 -2.27 34.84
N VAL A 8 17.44 -2.34 35.73
CA VAL A 8 16.07 -2.76 35.38
C VAL A 8 15.42 -1.83 34.36
N ILE A 9 15.63 -0.51 34.50
CA ILE A 9 15.10 0.48 33.54
C ILE A 9 15.75 0.31 32.16
N LEU A 10 17.08 0.10 32.11
CA LEU A 10 17.79 -0.16 30.86
C LEU A 10 17.32 -1.45 30.17
N THR A 11 17.06 -2.50 30.93
CA THR A 11 16.52 -3.75 30.38
C THR A 11 15.11 -3.56 29.83
N LEU A 12 14.23 -2.82 30.51
CA LEU A 12 12.88 -2.52 30.04
C LEU A 12 12.90 -1.66 28.77
N ILE A 13 13.78 -0.66 28.69
CA ILE A 13 13.96 0.16 27.49
C ILE A 13 14.47 -0.68 26.33
N SER A 14 15.44 -1.58 26.57
CA SER A 14 15.94 -2.50 25.54
C SER A 14 14.85 -3.40 24.99
N ILE A 15 13.99 -3.95 25.84
CA ILE A 15 12.87 -4.79 25.41
C ILE A 15 11.89 -3.94 24.58
N PHE A 16 11.57 -2.73 25.03
CA PHE A 16 10.67 -1.81 24.32
C PHE A 16 11.20 -1.43 22.93
N VAL A 17 12.51 -1.15 22.79
CA VAL A 17 13.13 -0.83 21.50
C VAL A 17 13.13 -2.03 20.56
N LEU A 18 13.37 -3.24 21.07
CA LEU A 18 13.30 -4.48 20.27
C LEU A 18 11.87 -4.81 19.84
N SER A 19 10.85 -4.40 20.61
CA SER A 19 9.43 -4.57 20.27
C SER A 19 8.97 -3.70 19.10
N PHE A 20 9.72 -2.67 18.71
CA PHE A 20 9.36 -1.84 17.55
C PHE A 20 9.55 -2.53 16.21
N GLY A 21 10.15 -3.72 16.17
CA GLY A 21 10.33 -4.49 14.96
C GLY A 21 11.19 -3.73 13.94
N PHE A 22 12.42 -4.18 13.72
CA PHE A 22 13.09 -3.88 12.46
C PHE A 22 12.32 -4.60 11.34
N GLY A 23 11.17 -4.05 10.95
CA GLY A 23 10.50 -4.44 9.72
C GLY A 23 11.47 -4.11 8.61
N ALA A 24 12.06 -5.14 8.00
CA ALA A 24 12.70 -4.97 6.71
C ALA A 24 11.68 -4.25 5.82
N SER A 25 12.02 -3.04 5.36
CA SER A 25 11.18 -2.29 4.43
C SER A 25 11.03 -3.16 3.19
N ALA A 26 9.94 -3.93 3.12
CA ALA A 26 9.60 -4.66 1.92
C ALA A 26 9.37 -3.63 0.81
N GLU A 27 9.75 -3.96 -0.43
CA GLU A 27 9.38 -3.11 -1.55
C GLU A 27 7.84 -3.02 -1.62
N PRO A 28 7.29 -1.87 -2.06
CA PRO A 28 5.85 -1.74 -2.27
C PRO A 28 5.34 -2.83 -3.20
N PHE A 29 4.14 -3.34 -2.94
CA PHE A 29 3.44 -4.17 -3.91
C PHE A 29 3.02 -3.29 -5.11
N ARG A 30 3.53 -3.61 -6.30
CA ARG A 30 3.37 -2.81 -7.51
C ARG A 30 2.37 -3.42 -8.49
N VAL A 31 1.38 -2.63 -8.90
CA VAL A 31 0.34 -3.04 -9.86
C VAL A 31 0.33 -2.11 -11.08
N ALA A 32 0.25 -2.68 -12.28
CA ALA A 32 -0.05 -1.92 -13.49
C ALA A 32 -1.49 -2.20 -13.92
N PHE A 33 -2.33 -1.18 -13.96
CA PHE A 33 -3.73 -1.29 -14.38
C PHE A 33 -3.93 -0.71 -15.78
N LEU A 34 -4.08 -1.59 -16.77
CA LEU A 34 -4.38 -1.22 -18.14
C LEU A 34 -5.89 -1.22 -18.31
N MET A 35 -6.49 -0.05 -18.57
CA MET A 35 -7.94 0.10 -18.62
C MET A 35 -8.44 0.47 -20.03
N PRO A 36 -9.64 0.01 -20.41
CA PRO A 36 -10.17 0.18 -21.75
C PRO A 36 -10.76 1.57 -22.01
N SER A 37 -11.04 2.36 -20.97
CA SER A 37 -11.71 3.67 -21.04
C SER A 37 -11.06 4.67 -20.08
N ALA A 38 -11.69 5.83 -19.86
CA ALA A 38 -11.15 6.85 -18.99
C ALA A 38 -11.47 6.60 -17.51
N ILE A 39 -10.70 7.20 -16.60
CA ILE A 39 -10.94 7.11 -15.15
C ILE A 39 -12.23 7.83 -14.69
N ASN A 40 -12.84 8.62 -15.57
CA ASN A 40 -14.09 9.35 -15.35
C ASN A 40 -15.21 8.88 -16.30
N ASP A 41 -15.20 7.60 -16.66
CA ASP A 41 -16.16 6.99 -17.58
C ASP A 41 -17.55 6.72 -16.97
N PHE A 42 -17.75 6.99 -15.67
CA PHE A 42 -18.97 6.67 -14.91
C PHE A 42 -19.36 5.18 -15.00
N ALA A 43 -18.39 4.31 -15.23
CA ALA A 43 -18.61 2.89 -15.47
C ALA A 43 -17.48 2.04 -14.85
N TRP A 44 -17.08 0.98 -15.54
CA TRP A 44 -16.19 -0.05 -15.02
C TRP A 44 -14.80 0.50 -14.69
N SER A 45 -14.15 1.27 -15.58
CA SER A 45 -12.79 1.74 -15.35
C SER A 45 -12.69 2.69 -14.17
N GLN A 46 -13.68 3.59 -14.02
CA GLN A 46 -13.79 4.43 -12.82
C GLN A 46 -13.90 3.58 -11.55
N SER A 47 -14.81 2.59 -11.51
CA SER A 47 -15.00 1.76 -10.30
C SER A 47 -13.72 1.01 -9.90
N MET A 48 -12.95 0.51 -10.88
CA MET A 48 -11.70 -0.19 -10.62
C MET A 48 -10.59 0.75 -10.16
N TYR A 49 -10.51 1.94 -10.74
CA TYR A 49 -9.56 2.97 -10.32
C TYR A 49 -9.81 3.44 -8.88
N GLU A 50 -11.07 3.70 -8.52
CA GLU A 50 -11.47 4.08 -7.16
C GLU A 50 -11.19 2.97 -6.12
N ALA A 51 -11.35 1.69 -6.52
CA ALA A 51 -10.99 0.56 -5.67
C ALA A 51 -9.49 0.52 -5.38
N LEU A 52 -8.63 0.72 -6.41
CA LEU A 52 -7.18 0.75 -6.24
C LEU A 52 -6.72 1.95 -5.40
N LEU A 53 -7.37 3.12 -5.54
CA LEU A 53 -7.16 4.27 -4.66
C LEU A 53 -7.52 3.95 -3.20
N THR A 54 -8.61 3.22 -2.97
CA THR A 54 -9.04 2.83 -1.63
C THR A 54 -8.01 1.89 -0.99
N ILE A 55 -7.53 0.89 -1.73
CA ILE A 55 -6.45 0.00 -1.26
C ILE A 55 -5.18 0.80 -0.93
N GLN A 56 -4.77 1.73 -1.80
CA GLN A 56 -3.60 2.58 -1.54
C GLN A 56 -3.78 3.44 -0.28
N LYS A 57 -4.98 3.96 -0.04
CA LYS A 57 -5.30 4.75 1.16
C LYS A 57 -5.22 3.91 2.43
N GLU A 58 -5.70 2.68 2.39
CA GLU A 58 -5.70 1.76 3.54
C GLU A 58 -4.30 1.20 3.84
N MET A 59 -3.53 0.89 2.79
CA MET A 59 -2.20 0.29 2.92
C MET A 59 -1.07 1.32 3.11
N GLY A 60 -1.22 2.54 2.61
CA GLY A 60 -0.13 3.50 2.50
C GLY A 60 0.69 3.32 1.21
N LYS A 61 1.23 4.43 0.68
CA LYS A 61 1.97 4.45 -0.60
C LYS A 61 3.28 3.67 -0.52
N GLU A 62 3.84 3.55 0.67
CA GLU A 62 5.04 2.77 0.97
C GLU A 62 4.81 1.26 0.91
N ASN A 63 3.57 0.80 1.01
CA ASN A 63 3.20 -0.62 0.97
C ASN A 63 2.48 -1.01 -0.34
N PHE A 64 1.81 -0.07 -1.00
CA PHE A 64 1.06 -0.31 -2.24
C PHE A 64 1.18 0.85 -3.25
N GLU A 65 1.67 0.52 -4.45
CA GLU A 65 1.79 1.45 -5.56
C GLU A 65 1.09 0.88 -6.80
N PHE A 66 0.34 1.74 -7.49
CA PHE A 66 -0.21 1.38 -8.78
C PHE A 66 -0.04 2.50 -9.80
N VAL A 67 0.17 2.09 -11.05
CA VAL A 67 0.17 2.95 -12.23
C VAL A 67 -0.98 2.54 -13.13
N TYR A 68 -1.44 3.46 -13.98
CA TYR A 68 -2.57 3.20 -14.86
C TYR A 68 -2.39 3.80 -16.25
N SER A 69 -3.09 3.23 -17.22
CA SER A 69 -3.14 3.71 -18.60
C SER A 69 -4.57 3.63 -19.12
N GLU A 70 -5.07 4.72 -19.71
CA GLU A 70 -6.44 4.84 -20.24
C GLU A 70 -6.51 4.50 -21.73
N ASN A 71 -7.69 4.10 -22.22
CA ASN A 71 -8.00 3.87 -23.64
C ASN A 71 -7.11 2.82 -24.33
N MET A 72 -6.74 1.74 -23.63
CA MET A 72 -5.84 0.71 -24.16
C MET A 72 -6.51 -0.36 -25.03
N PHE A 73 -7.83 -0.40 -25.06
CA PHE A 73 -8.59 -1.37 -25.86
C PHE A 73 -9.77 -0.67 -26.53
N VAL A 74 -10.12 -1.14 -27.72
CA VAL A 74 -11.40 -0.80 -28.34
C VAL A 74 -12.46 -1.62 -27.62
N VAL A 75 -13.25 -0.98 -26.75
CA VAL A 75 -14.27 -1.65 -25.92
C VAL A 75 -15.22 -2.50 -26.77
N ALA A 76 -15.56 -2.04 -27.97
CA ALA A 76 -16.43 -2.77 -28.90
C ALA A 76 -15.86 -4.14 -29.32
N ASP A 77 -14.54 -4.27 -29.42
CA ASP A 77 -13.88 -5.53 -29.79
C ASP A 77 -13.97 -6.58 -28.69
N ALA A 78 -14.18 -6.17 -27.43
CA ALA A 78 -14.35 -7.08 -26.30
C ALA A 78 -15.77 -7.68 -26.21
N ALA A 79 -16.75 -7.12 -26.92
CA ALA A 79 -18.14 -7.58 -26.92
C ALA A 79 -18.51 -8.47 -28.14
N ALA A 80 -17.58 -8.64 -29.08
CA ALA A 80 -17.72 -9.49 -30.26
C ALA A 80 -17.33 -10.95 -29.96
#